data_AF-A0A5C7QDJ0-F1
#
_entry.id   AF-A0A5C7QDJ0-F1
#
_cell.length_a   1.000
_cell.length_b   1.000
_cell.length_c   1.000
_cell.angle_alpha   90.00
_cell.angle_beta   90.00
_cell.angle_gamma   90.00
#
_symmetry.space_group_name_H-M   'P 1'
#
loop_
_entity.id
_entity.type
_entity.pdbx_description
1 polymer ?
#
loop_
_entity_poly.entity_id
_entity_poly.type
_entity_poly.pdbx_seq_one_letter_code
_entity_poly.pdbx_strand_id
1 'polypeptide(L)'
;MPGSVPSTPGAAQRLEVAMQDECILIPLSRGKFAKVDSEDAERVLAMAPWQCTKTGYAIKILWNSRTWLHRMLMDAPDDMQVDHINGDKLDCQKSNLRLATDLDNRHNTPPHKDCVSGFKGVSFNGKRWRARIYAQGKQRALGYFDTREEAARVYDAAAKELYGEFAWLNFPDHENPA
;
A
#
# COMPACT_ATOMS: atom_id res chain seq x y z
N MET A 1 -14.13 30.09 -61.08
CA MET A 1 -14.13 31.24 -60.16
C MET A 1 -15.57 31.37 -59.67
N PRO A 2 -15.94 30.85 -58.48
CA PRO A 2 -15.41 31.11 -57.13
C PRO A 2 -15.10 29.78 -56.39
N GLY A 3 -14.63 29.68 -55.15
CA GLY A 3 -14.29 30.63 -54.11
C GLY A 3 -13.69 29.86 -52.92
N SER A 4 -12.68 30.48 -52.32
CA SER A 4 -12.22 30.39 -50.92
C SER A 4 -12.45 29.10 -50.13
N VAL A 5 -11.34 28.38 -49.90
CA VAL A 5 -11.06 27.78 -48.58
C VAL A 5 -10.90 28.89 -47.54
N PRO A 6 -11.49 28.71 -46.36
CA PRO A 6 -10.64 28.71 -45.18
C PRO A 6 -11.07 27.61 -44.20
N SER A 7 -10.34 26.50 -44.21
CA SER A 7 -10.37 25.54 -43.11
C SER A 7 -9.46 26.08 -42.01
N THR A 8 -10.05 26.69 -40.99
CA THR A 8 -9.38 27.12 -39.75
C THR A 8 -10.18 26.55 -38.58
N PRO A 9 -9.59 26.33 -37.40
CA PRO A 9 -8.26 25.82 -37.09
C PRO A 9 -8.36 24.44 -36.41
N GLY A 10 -7.19 23.81 -36.24
CA GLY A 10 -7.02 22.58 -35.48
C GLY A 10 -7.79 22.61 -34.16
N ALA A 11 -8.58 21.55 -33.96
CA ALA A 11 -9.29 21.29 -32.75
C ALA A 11 -8.33 21.40 -31.57
N ALA A 12 -8.57 22.44 -30.78
CA ALA A 12 -8.34 22.53 -29.35
C ALA A 12 -7.51 21.39 -28.79
N GLN A 13 -6.22 21.67 -28.67
CA GLN A 13 -5.35 21.23 -27.61
C GLN A 13 -6.13 21.20 -26.28
N ARG A 14 -6.69 20.04 -25.96
CA ARG A 14 -7.35 19.74 -24.68
C ARG A 14 -7.42 18.24 -24.47
N LEU A 15 -6.24 17.64 -24.32
CA LEU A 15 -6.07 16.39 -23.60
C LEU A 15 -5.05 16.68 -22.50
N GLU A 16 -5.49 17.46 -21.51
CA GLU A 16 -5.05 17.26 -20.12
C GLU A 16 -5.56 15.87 -19.70
N VAL A 17 -4.91 14.83 -20.20
CA VAL A 17 -5.12 13.46 -19.74
C VAL A 17 -3.82 13.06 -19.09
N ALA A 18 -3.88 13.14 -17.76
CA ALA A 18 -3.08 12.40 -16.80
C ALA A 18 -1.63 12.17 -17.22
N MET A 19 -0.73 12.99 -16.65
CA MET A 19 0.59 12.48 -16.31
C MET A 19 0.36 11.32 -15.33
N GLN A 20 0.12 10.13 -15.88
CA GLN A 20 0.14 8.89 -15.12
C GLN A 20 1.57 8.77 -14.66
N ASP A 21 1.76 8.78 -13.34
CA ASP A 21 3.04 8.55 -12.69
C ASP A 21 3.83 7.50 -13.48
N GLU A 22 4.94 7.91 -14.07
CA GLU A 22 5.75 7.06 -14.94
C GLU A 22 6.41 5.98 -14.08
N CYS A 23 5.69 4.91 -13.76
CA CYS A 23 6.24 3.80 -13.00
C CYS A 23 6.90 2.79 -13.95
N ILE A 24 8.08 2.34 -13.57
CA ILE A 24 8.88 1.35 -14.29
C ILE A 24 8.88 0.04 -13.51
N LEU A 25 8.69 -1.06 -14.25
CA LEU A 25 8.70 -2.41 -13.69
C LEU A 25 10.12 -2.97 -13.67
N ILE A 26 10.67 -3.09 -12.47
CA ILE A 26 12.00 -3.65 -12.24
C ILE A 26 11.88 -5.17 -12.07
N PRO A 27 12.55 -5.96 -12.92
CA PRO A 27 12.51 -7.42 -12.81
C PRO A 27 13.23 -7.90 -11.55
N LEU A 28 12.57 -8.80 -10.82
CA LEU A 28 13.08 -9.44 -9.62
C LEU A 28 13.26 -10.94 -9.85
N SER A 29 14.00 -11.59 -8.94
CA SER A 29 14.03 -13.05 -8.89
C SER A 29 12.61 -13.64 -8.73
N ARG A 30 12.43 -14.87 -9.22
CA ARG A 30 11.15 -15.62 -9.20
C ARG A 30 10.06 -15.05 -10.12
N GLY A 31 10.44 -14.31 -11.16
CA GLY A 31 9.52 -13.81 -12.20
C GLY A 31 8.56 -12.72 -11.71
N LYS A 32 8.93 -12.02 -10.63
CA LYS A 32 8.16 -10.92 -10.07
C LYS A 32 8.74 -9.58 -10.53
N PHE A 33 7.95 -8.51 -10.38
CA PHE A 33 8.35 -7.16 -10.74
C PHE A 33 8.06 -6.23 -9.56
N ALA A 34 8.96 -5.28 -9.31
CA ALA A 34 8.71 -4.15 -8.42
C ALA A 34 8.36 -2.91 -9.25
N LYS A 35 7.36 -2.14 -8.82
CA LYS A 35 7.06 -0.82 -9.40
C LYS A 35 7.92 0.21 -8.71
N VAL A 36 8.59 1.05 -9.49
CA VAL A 36 9.44 2.15 -9.02
C VAL A 36 9.18 3.37 -9.91
N ASP A 37 9.28 4.58 -9.37
CA ASP A 37 9.21 5.80 -10.17
C ASP A 37 10.32 5.85 -11.24
N SER A 38 10.02 6.46 -12.40
CA SER A 38 10.95 6.54 -13.54
C SER A 38 12.28 7.21 -13.18
N GLU A 39 12.24 8.20 -12.28
CA GLU A 39 13.41 8.92 -11.79
C GLU A 39 14.43 8.03 -11.06
N ASP A 40 13.97 7.00 -10.37
CA ASP A 40 14.84 6.08 -9.62
C ASP A 40 15.14 4.79 -10.40
N ALA A 41 14.41 4.52 -11.47
CA ALA A 41 14.52 3.29 -12.22
C ALA A 41 15.95 3.03 -12.75
N GLU A 42 16.62 4.06 -13.27
CA GLU A 42 18.01 3.93 -13.74
C GLU A 42 18.96 3.51 -12.62
N ARG A 43 18.84 4.15 -11.45
CA ARG A 43 19.63 3.82 -10.26
C ARG A 43 19.36 2.39 -9.79
N VAL A 44 18.09 2.00 -9.77
CA VAL A 44 17.68 0.65 -9.35
C VAL A 44 18.18 -0.41 -10.33
N LEU A 45 18.08 -0.17 -11.64
CA LEU A 45 18.57 -1.08 -12.68
C LEU A 45 20.10 -1.21 -12.66
N ALA A 46 20.83 -0.12 -12.41
CA ALA A 46 22.28 -0.15 -12.24
C ALA A 46 22.72 -1.07 -11.08
N MET A 47 21.86 -1.25 -10.08
CA MET A 47 22.08 -2.14 -8.94
C MET A 47 21.49 -3.55 -9.13
N ALA A 48 21.02 -3.93 -10.31
CA ALA A 48 20.56 -5.29 -10.60
C ALA A 48 21.68 -6.35 -10.38
N PRO A 49 21.35 -7.64 -10.20
CA PRO A 49 20.02 -8.19 -10.04
C PRO A 49 19.45 -7.97 -8.63
N TRP A 50 18.13 -7.77 -8.56
CA TRP A 50 17.35 -7.72 -7.33
C TRP A 50 16.63 -9.04 -7.08
N GLN A 51 16.40 -9.35 -5.81
CA GLN A 51 15.75 -10.58 -5.37
C GLN A 51 14.42 -10.29 -4.68
N CYS A 52 13.41 -11.12 -4.94
CA CYS A 52 12.15 -11.09 -4.19
C CYS A 52 12.23 -12.08 -3.01
N THR A 53 12.03 -11.58 -1.79
CA THR A 53 11.94 -12.42 -0.59
C THR A 53 10.67 -13.28 -0.59
N LYS A 54 10.62 -14.29 0.28
CA LYS A 54 9.38 -15.07 0.55
C LYS A 54 8.24 -14.19 1.08
N THR A 55 8.57 -13.10 1.78
CA THR A 55 7.62 -12.17 2.38
C THR A 55 7.12 -11.08 1.41
N GLY A 56 7.63 -11.06 0.17
CA GLY A 56 7.17 -10.18 -0.90
C GLY A 56 7.97 -8.90 -1.09
N TYR A 57 9.14 -8.75 -0.48
CA TYR A 57 9.95 -7.54 -0.60
C TYR A 57 11.07 -7.69 -1.64
N ALA A 58 11.41 -6.59 -2.30
CA ALA A 58 12.60 -6.48 -3.14
C ALA A 58 13.84 -6.17 -2.28
N ILE A 59 14.86 -7.03 -2.40
CA ILE A 59 16.14 -6.89 -1.69
C ILE A 59 17.32 -7.13 -2.61
N LYS A 60 18.47 -6.57 -2.25
CA LYS A 60 19.77 -6.91 -2.81
C LYS A 60 20.68 -7.41 -1.69
N ILE A 61 21.33 -8.56 -1.93
CA ILE A 61 22.31 -9.12 -1.00
C ILE A 61 23.69 -8.99 -1.67
N LEU A 62 24.61 -8.32 -0.99
CA LEU A 62 26.00 -8.15 -1.41
C LEU A 62 26.90 -8.60 -0.26
N TRP A 63 27.61 -9.71 -0.43
CA TRP A 63 28.49 -10.30 0.59
C TRP A 63 27.78 -10.41 1.94
N ASN A 64 28.04 -9.48 2.87
CA ASN A 64 27.47 -9.45 4.23
C ASN A 64 26.42 -8.34 4.45
N SER A 65 26.05 -7.60 3.41
CA SER A 65 25.09 -6.50 3.50
C SER A 65 23.82 -6.82 2.73
N ARG A 66 22.67 -6.47 3.33
CA ARG A 66 21.35 -6.56 2.71
C ARG A 66 20.76 -5.16 2.57
N THR A 67 20.48 -4.78 1.33
CA THR A 67 19.79 -3.52 1.00
C THR A 67 18.34 -3.82 0.65
N TRP A 68 17.42 -3.09 1.24
CA TRP A 68 16.00 -3.16 0.89
C TRP A 68 15.66 -2.06 -0.10
N LEU A 69 14.95 -2.41 -1.19
CA LEU A 69 14.66 -1.44 -2.26
C LEU A 69 13.88 -0.23 -1.74
N HIS A 70 12.75 -0.47 -1.06
CA HIS A 70 11.90 0.57 -0.47
C HIS A 70 12.65 1.47 0.53
N ARG A 71 13.62 0.95 1.30
CA ARG A 71 14.44 1.77 2.22
C ARG A 71 15.45 2.65 1.48
N MET A 72 16.03 2.12 0.40
CA MET A 72 16.98 2.86 -0.44
C MET A 72 16.30 4.01 -1.16
N LEU A 73 15.06 3.83 -1.63
CA LEU A 73 14.32 4.87 -2.35
C LEU A 73 13.88 6.04 -1.46
N MET A 74 13.66 5.77 -0.17
CA MET A 74 13.25 6.78 0.81
C MET A 74 14.42 7.37 1.61
N ASP A 75 15.66 6.93 1.36
CA ASP A 75 16.84 7.24 2.18
C ASP A 75 16.55 7.14 3.68
N ALA A 76 15.84 6.07 4.07
CA ALA A 76 15.24 5.96 5.39
C ALA A 76 16.31 5.77 6.48
N PRO A 77 16.21 6.50 7.61
CA PRO A 77 17.16 6.38 8.71
C PRO A 77 17.08 4.98 9.35
N ASP A 78 18.17 4.58 10.03
CA ASP A 78 18.32 3.22 10.53
C ASP A 78 17.25 2.81 11.56
N ASP A 79 16.73 3.78 12.31
CA ASP A 79 15.74 3.63 13.37
C ASP A 79 14.27 3.70 12.89
N MET A 80 14.03 3.92 11.59
CA MET A 80 12.69 3.96 11.02
C MET A 80 12.43 2.81 10.05
N GLN A 81 11.15 2.44 9.94
CA GLN A 81 10.67 1.55 8.89
C GLN A 81 10.11 2.38 7.73
N VAL A 82 10.05 1.76 6.56
CA VAL A 82 9.31 2.30 5.41
C VAL A 82 8.10 1.41 5.20
N ASP A 83 6.92 1.97 5.45
CA ASP A 83 5.62 1.32 5.27
C ASP A 83 5.11 1.53 3.84
N HIS A 84 4.39 0.53 3.32
CA HIS A 84 3.74 0.61 2.01
C HIS A 84 2.27 0.91 2.25
N ILE A 85 1.81 2.09 1.85
CA ILE A 85 0.47 2.61 2.16
C ILE A 85 -0.61 1.61 1.72
N ASN A 86 -0.51 1.07 0.50
CA ASN A 86 -1.45 0.08 -0.05
C ASN A 86 -1.22 -1.37 0.47
N GLY A 87 -0.17 -1.62 1.24
CA GLY A 87 0.22 -2.96 1.70
C GLY A 87 0.87 -3.86 0.64
N ASP A 88 1.00 -3.41 -0.62
CA ASP A 88 1.74 -4.09 -1.67
C ASP A 88 3.23 -3.78 -1.55
N LYS A 89 3.98 -4.78 -1.10
CA LYS A 89 5.43 -4.72 -0.83
C LYS A 89 6.30 -4.65 -2.08
N LEU A 90 5.71 -4.84 -3.26
CA LEU A 90 6.37 -4.71 -4.56
C LEU A 90 6.07 -3.36 -5.21
N ASP A 91 5.13 -2.59 -4.66
CA ASP A 91 4.85 -1.23 -5.10
C ASP A 91 5.73 -0.24 -4.33
N CYS A 92 6.95 -0.07 -4.82
CA CYS A 92 7.96 0.78 -4.21
C CYS A 92 7.94 2.23 -4.75
N GLN A 93 6.84 2.67 -5.36
CA GLN A 93 6.69 4.06 -5.77
C GLN A 93 6.70 4.98 -4.54
N LYS A 94 7.40 6.11 -4.60
CA LYS A 94 7.53 7.05 -3.48
C LYS A 94 6.17 7.54 -2.96
N SER A 95 5.20 7.72 -3.85
CA SER A 95 3.82 8.07 -3.49
C SER A 95 3.10 7.00 -2.65
N ASN A 96 3.55 5.74 -2.71
CA ASN A 96 3.05 4.61 -1.94
C ASN A 96 3.91 4.28 -0.72
N LEU A 97 5.05 4.95 -0.52
CA LEU A 97 5.96 4.70 0.60
C LEU A 97 5.85 5.82 1.64
N ARG A 98 5.99 5.47 2.93
CA ARG A 98 6.06 6.45 4.02
C ARG A 98 6.95 5.98 5.16
N LEU A 99 7.56 6.92 5.87
CA LEU A 99 8.28 6.61 7.10
C LEU A 99 7.29 6.28 8.21
N ALA A 100 7.53 5.17 8.90
CA ALA A 100 6.64 4.64 9.90
C ALA A 100 7.44 4.07 11.09
N THR A 101 6.85 4.14 12.29
CA THR A 101 7.37 3.35 13.40
C THR A 101 6.96 1.87 13.24
N ASP A 102 7.62 0.98 13.99
CA ASP A 102 7.23 -0.43 14.04
C ASP A 102 5.77 -0.64 14.48
N LEU A 103 5.22 0.27 15.28
CA LEU A 103 3.83 0.20 15.74
C LEU A 103 2.87 0.60 14.63
N ASP A 104 3.17 1.70 13.94
CA ASP A 104 2.36 2.22 12.83
C ASP A 104 2.25 1.20 11.69
N ASN A 105 3.38 0.58 11.32
CA ASN A 105 3.41 -0.46 10.28
C ASN A 105 2.54 -1.69 10.67
N ARG A 106 2.51 -2.07 11.95
CA ARG A 106 1.61 -3.16 12.43
C ARG A 106 0.13 -2.77 12.33
N HIS A 107 -0.18 -1.49 12.51
CA HIS A 107 -1.54 -0.97 12.32
C HIS A 107 -1.98 -1.05 10.84
N ASN A 108 -1.04 -0.96 9.90
CA ASN A 108 -1.27 -1.12 8.47
C ASN A 108 -1.18 -2.57 7.92
N THR A 109 -1.22 -3.59 8.79
CA THR A 109 -1.14 -4.99 8.33
C THR A 109 -2.53 -5.60 8.07
N PRO A 110 -2.76 -6.34 6.97
CA PRO A 110 -4.03 -7.05 6.75
C PRO A 110 -4.34 -8.10 7.83
N PRO A 111 -5.61 -8.52 7.97
CA PRO A 111 -5.94 -9.66 8.83
C PRO A 111 -5.22 -10.93 8.36
N HIS A 112 -4.93 -11.83 9.32
CA HIS A 112 -4.34 -13.12 8.99
C HIS A 112 -5.27 -13.93 8.07
N LYS A 113 -4.71 -14.63 7.08
CA LYS A 113 -5.49 -15.44 6.12
C LYS A 113 -6.39 -16.49 6.77
N ASP A 114 -5.98 -17.02 7.92
CA ASP A 114 -6.72 -18.04 8.67
C ASP A 114 -7.70 -17.40 9.68
N CYS A 115 -7.90 -16.09 9.61
CA CYS A 115 -8.86 -15.39 10.44
C CYS A 115 -10.28 -15.78 10.02
N VAL A 116 -11.00 -16.48 10.90
CA VAL A 116 -12.36 -16.99 10.65
C VAL A 116 -13.36 -15.90 10.27
N SER A 117 -13.20 -14.68 10.78
CA SER A 117 -14.04 -13.55 10.43
C SER A 117 -13.77 -13.03 9.01
N GLY A 118 -12.54 -13.18 8.51
CA GLY A 118 -12.03 -12.48 7.33
C GLY A 118 -11.74 -11.00 7.57
N PHE A 119 -11.99 -10.49 8.78
CA PHE A 119 -11.92 -9.06 9.10
C PHE A 119 -10.96 -8.78 10.25
N LYS A 120 -10.16 -7.72 10.11
CA LYS A 120 -9.21 -7.24 11.11
C LYS A 120 -9.94 -6.81 12.38
N GLY A 121 -9.43 -7.26 13.52
CA GLY A 121 -9.98 -6.94 14.85
C GLY A 121 -11.29 -7.65 15.20
N VAL A 122 -11.83 -8.48 14.31
CA VAL A 122 -13.11 -9.18 14.51
C VAL A 122 -12.87 -10.65 14.82
N SER A 123 -13.55 -11.18 15.83
CA SER A 123 -13.53 -12.61 16.15
C SER A 123 -14.88 -13.08 16.68
N PHE A 124 -15.20 -14.36 16.52
CA PHE A 124 -16.43 -14.94 17.06
C PHE A 124 -16.21 -15.45 18.49
N ASN A 125 -17.16 -15.22 19.40
CA ASN A 125 -17.07 -15.70 20.80
C ASN A 125 -17.95 -16.93 21.10
N GLY A 126 -18.56 -17.54 20.07
CA GLY A 126 -19.52 -18.64 20.22
C GLY A 126 -20.99 -18.22 20.26
N LYS A 127 -21.28 -16.93 20.45
CA LYS A 127 -22.64 -16.36 20.43
C LYS A 127 -22.76 -15.12 19.54
N ARG A 128 -21.78 -14.22 19.62
CA ARG A 128 -21.73 -12.93 18.93
C ARG A 128 -20.34 -12.65 18.37
N TRP A 129 -20.28 -11.75 17.40
CA TRP A 129 -19.04 -11.21 16.86
C TRP A 129 -18.52 -10.11 17.77
N ARG A 130 -17.26 -10.19 18.19
CA ARG A 130 -16.63 -9.14 18.99
C ARG A 130 -15.64 -8.36 18.14
N ALA A 131 -15.67 -7.04 18.27
CA ALA A 131 -14.68 -6.13 17.71
C ALA A 131 -13.70 -5.68 18.80
N ARG A 132 -12.40 -5.73 18.51
CA ARG A 132 -11.32 -5.35 19.43
C ARG A 132 -10.22 -4.62 18.66
N ILE A 133 -9.63 -3.62 19.30
CA ILE A 133 -8.54 -2.83 18.74
C ILE A 133 -7.41 -2.69 19.75
N TYR A 134 -6.17 -2.53 19.29
CA TYR A 134 -5.00 -2.40 20.16
C TYR A 134 -4.37 -1.03 20.01
N ALA A 135 -4.48 -0.17 21.01
CA ALA A 135 -3.93 1.19 20.95
C ALA A 135 -3.21 1.52 22.25
N GLN A 136 -2.09 2.24 22.14
CA GLN A 136 -1.30 2.70 23.29
C GLN A 136 -0.92 1.55 24.25
N GLY A 137 -0.55 0.38 23.70
CA GLY A 137 -0.14 -0.78 24.51
C GLY A 137 -1.30 -1.55 25.16
N LYS A 138 -2.57 -1.20 24.89
CA LYS A 138 -3.74 -1.83 25.52
C LYS A 138 -4.77 -2.29 24.48
N GLN A 139 -5.35 -3.46 24.72
CA GLN A 139 -6.47 -3.97 23.95
C GLN A 139 -7.77 -3.32 24.46
N ARG A 140 -8.48 -2.62 23.58
CA ARG A 140 -9.79 -2.03 23.83
C ARG A 140 -10.87 -2.90 23.19
N ALA A 141 -11.93 -3.19 23.94
CA ALA A 141 -13.12 -3.85 23.41
C ALA A 141 -14.05 -2.78 22.82
N LEU A 142 -14.44 -2.95 21.55
CA LEU A 142 -15.31 -2.01 20.85
C LEU A 142 -16.78 -2.41 20.94
N GLY A 143 -17.06 -3.69 21.17
CA GLY A 143 -18.43 -4.17 21.38
C GLY A 143 -18.64 -5.61 20.93
N TYR A 144 -19.89 -6.03 21.02
CA TYR A 144 -20.39 -7.30 20.52
C TYR A 144 -21.55 -7.02 19.57
N PHE A 145 -21.56 -7.71 18.44
CA PHE A 145 -22.44 -7.49 17.31
C PHE A 145 -22.99 -8.82 16.80
N ASP A 146 -24.12 -8.76 16.12
CA ASP A 146 -24.78 -9.97 15.61
C ASP A 146 -24.17 -10.41 14.27
N THR A 147 -23.55 -9.48 13.53
CA THR A 147 -22.84 -9.77 12.27
C THR A 147 -21.36 -9.40 12.34
N ARG A 148 -20.53 -10.10 11.55
CA ARG A 148 -19.09 -9.81 11.46
C ARG A 148 -18.83 -8.50 10.71
N GLU A 149 -19.70 -8.14 9.77
CA GLU A 149 -19.62 -6.92 8.96
C GLU A 149 -19.88 -5.68 9.81
N GLU A 150 -20.85 -5.75 10.73
CA GLU A 150 -21.10 -4.68 11.70
C GLU A 150 -19.91 -4.51 12.65
N ALA A 151 -19.38 -5.61 13.20
CA ALA A 151 -18.18 -5.58 14.03
C ALA A 151 -16.96 -4.99 13.28
N ALA A 152 -16.81 -5.31 12.00
CA ALA A 152 -15.74 -4.79 11.16
C ALA A 152 -15.89 -3.30 10.86
N ARG A 153 -17.12 -2.79 10.63
CA ARG A 153 -17.36 -1.36 10.46
C ARG A 153 -17.05 -0.56 11.73
N VAL A 154 -17.37 -1.10 12.90
CA VAL A 154 -17.00 -0.47 14.18
C VAL A 154 -15.49 -0.49 14.40
N TYR A 155 -14.81 -1.57 13.99
CA TYR A 155 -13.35 -1.60 13.98
C TYR A 155 -12.77 -0.52 13.06
N ASP A 156 -13.29 -0.38 11.84
CA ASP A 156 -12.79 0.60 10.86
C ASP A 156 -12.94 2.03 11.36
N ALA A 157 -14.08 2.38 11.96
CA ALA A 157 -14.29 3.69 12.57
C ALA A 157 -13.26 3.96 13.68
N ALA A 158 -13.04 2.99 14.57
CA ALA A 158 -12.05 3.12 15.64
C ALA A 158 -10.61 3.14 15.10
N ALA A 159 -10.30 2.41 14.03
CA ALA A 159 -9.00 2.38 13.40
C ALA A 159 -8.69 3.73 12.71
N LYS A 160 -9.65 4.32 11.99
CA LYS A 160 -9.53 5.67 11.42
C LYS A 160 -9.23 6.70 12.50
N GLU A 161 -9.93 6.64 13.64
CA GLU A 161 -9.73 7.57 14.75
C GLU A 161 -8.37 7.38 15.47
N LEU A 162 -7.95 6.14 15.71
CA LEU A 162 -6.77 5.85 16.54
C LEU A 162 -5.45 5.77 15.76
N TYR A 163 -5.48 5.33 14.50
CA TYR A 163 -4.29 5.10 13.68
C TYR A 163 -4.18 6.06 12.50
N GLY A 164 -5.24 6.81 12.19
CA GLY A 164 -5.26 7.76 11.09
C GLY A 164 -4.90 7.10 9.76
N GLU A 165 -3.87 7.64 9.11
CA GLU A 165 -3.38 7.14 7.81
C GLU A 165 -2.79 5.72 7.87
N PHE A 166 -2.36 5.25 9.05
CA PHE A 166 -1.80 3.90 9.24
C PHE A 166 -2.89 2.84 9.47
N ALA A 167 -4.16 3.22 9.41
CA ALA A 167 -5.27 2.32 9.63
C ALA A 167 -5.46 1.36 8.43
N TRP A 168 -5.25 0.06 8.64
CA TRP A 168 -5.79 -0.94 7.74
C TRP A 168 -7.31 -1.09 7.97
N LEU A 169 -8.09 -0.69 6.97
CA LEU A 169 -9.55 -0.77 7.00
C LEU A 169 -10.06 -2.03 6.32
N ASN A 170 -11.15 -2.59 6.84
CA ASN A 170 -11.85 -3.73 6.26
C ASN A 170 -12.75 -3.31 5.09
N PHE A 171 -13.40 -2.15 5.22
CA PHE A 171 -14.23 -1.50 4.20
C PHE A 171 -13.67 -0.12 3.90
N PRO A 172 -12.52 -0.06 3.21
CA PRO A 172 -12.00 1.20 2.76
C PRO A 172 -12.95 1.80 1.71
N ASP A 173 -13.10 3.13 1.71
CA ASP A 173 -14.04 3.86 0.85
C ASP A 173 -13.63 3.84 -0.65
N HIS A 174 -12.61 3.06 -1.02
CA HIS A 174 -12.26 2.87 -2.42
C HIS A 174 -13.29 1.95 -3.08
N GLU A 175 -14.09 2.57 -3.94
CA GLU A 175 -14.66 1.93 -5.12
C GLU A 175 -13.59 1.03 -5.75
N ASN A 176 -13.66 -0.27 -5.48
CA ASN A 176 -12.99 -1.26 -6.30
C ASN A 176 -14.04 -1.81 -7.27
N PRO A 177 -14.21 -1.21 -8.47
CA PRO A 177 -14.99 -1.86 -9.49
C PRO A 177 -14.23 -3.13 -9.91
N ALA A 178 -14.78 -4.27 -9.51
CA ALA A 178 -14.58 -5.62 -10.05
C ALA A 178 -13.13 -6.13 -10.25
#